data_AF-Q0AVJ1-F1
#
_entry.id   AF-Q0AVJ1-F1
#
_cell.length_a   1.000
_cell.length_b   1.000
_cell.length_c   1.000
_cell.angle_alpha   90.00
_cell.angle_beta   90.00
_cell.angle_gamma   90.00
#
_symmetry.space_group_name_H-M   'P 1'
#
loop_
_entity.id
_entity.type
_entity.pdbx_description
1 polymer ?
#
loop_
_entity_poly.entity_id
_entity_poly.type
_entity_poly.pdbx_seq_one_letter_code
_entity_poly.pdbx_strand_id
1 'polypeptide(L)'
;MLSITFNLLPLLSPAEAASGLEITGDGVANPLSLTLSDLQEMEQYQHVYSTINTWPSKKLYVAQGVKLKDLLALAGLKENAQLIIFTSSDGYSVTLTVKELLKDKRYYFPYFQENSVNDGTIPGSPRDAVEVQPILALLSAESSKNPADMNDMDALLLVCGQRAVSEQTNSIFLKYISKIEVLTSKPSKWDAPRANIGSGKVAEGTLIELSNKRNDTDKIYYTTDGSTPTINSPIFNWSASRWWSQRPDSLNEINKPIEIKKDTLIKAITIGPGKEDSDVVTFTYQPGLKDEDAPVKSGSPSGLSLDEKLVNLKIGSVIELTAILDSDNNTEQGLIWSSSDTRVATVDNHGWVTVVGQGMATITAKTKDGRFTASCMVNASAGVSSPSLPPQSSSSESQVGTQQNPEVLPAPQDDPLYQPEKERTVASVASSSDTPEPPTASTTDDKWEYLAKKDKTAGLYTTNIAVQPQEPGGQIYELKVDTAALQLQMETKIWSIYILLVYLSLFIFGAINKYIEYTKEVAG
;
A
#
# COMPACT_ATOMS: atom_id res chain seq x y z
N MET A 1 -18.10 -17.46 -70.43
CA MET A 1 -17.73 -17.85 -69.07
C MET A 1 -16.75 -16.80 -68.54
N LEU A 2 -17.20 -15.94 -67.64
CA LEU A 2 -16.36 -14.92 -67.00
C LEU A 2 -15.74 -15.54 -65.75
N SER A 3 -14.42 -15.57 -65.67
CA SER A 3 -13.67 -16.03 -64.49
C SER A 3 -13.39 -14.80 -63.60
N ILE A 4 -13.89 -14.81 -62.37
CA ILE A 4 -13.62 -13.76 -61.37
C ILE A 4 -12.63 -14.34 -60.38
N THR A 5 -11.40 -13.83 -60.41
CA THR A 5 -10.35 -14.10 -59.42
C THR A 5 -10.58 -13.22 -58.18
N PHE A 6 -10.83 -13.84 -57.03
CA PHE A 6 -10.80 -13.17 -55.73
C PHE A 6 -9.36 -13.14 -55.21
N ASN A 7 -8.75 -11.95 -55.16
CA ASN A 7 -7.55 -11.71 -54.37
C ASN A 7 -7.93 -11.67 -52.89
N LEU A 8 -7.59 -12.70 -52.12
CA LEU A 8 -7.58 -12.60 -50.66
C LEU A 8 -6.36 -11.75 -50.25
N LEU A 9 -6.63 -10.55 -49.73
CA LEU A 9 -5.69 -9.87 -48.84
C LEU A 9 -5.51 -10.73 -47.58
N PRO A 10 -4.28 -10.89 -47.06
CA PRO A 10 -4.11 -11.54 -45.78
C PRO A 10 -4.79 -10.67 -44.72
N LEU A 11 -5.74 -11.26 -43.99
CA LEU A 11 -6.19 -10.72 -42.72
C LEU A 11 -4.93 -10.55 -41.85
N LEU A 12 -4.53 -9.31 -41.59
CA LEU A 12 -3.73 -9.06 -40.40
C LEU A 12 -4.56 -9.55 -39.23
N SER A 13 -4.10 -10.63 -38.60
CA SER A 13 -4.50 -10.94 -37.24
C SER A 13 -4.27 -9.68 -36.40
N PRO A 14 -5.20 -9.28 -35.52
CA PRO A 14 -4.83 -8.29 -34.51
C PRO A 14 -3.60 -8.87 -33.81
N ALA A 15 -2.50 -8.12 -33.82
CA ALA A 15 -1.36 -8.44 -32.98
C ALA A 15 -1.93 -8.60 -31.57
N GLU A 16 -1.86 -9.82 -31.04
CA GLU A 16 -2.10 -10.10 -29.64
C GLU A 16 -1.27 -9.08 -28.87
N ALA A 17 -1.93 -8.15 -28.17
CA ALA A 17 -1.24 -7.15 -27.38
C ALA A 17 -0.44 -7.95 -26.35
N ALA A 18 0.86 -8.11 -26.61
CA ALA A 18 1.70 -8.99 -25.82
C ALA A 18 1.59 -8.53 -24.36
N SER A 19 1.08 -9.42 -23.51
CA SER A 19 1.06 -9.26 -22.05
C SER A 19 2.51 -9.05 -21.60
N GLY A 20 2.90 -7.80 -21.41
CA GLY A 20 4.27 -7.38 -21.13
C GLY A 20 4.29 -6.30 -20.07
N LEU A 21 5.50 -5.87 -19.73
CA LEU A 21 5.78 -4.86 -18.74
C LEU A 21 6.30 -3.59 -19.41
N GLU A 22 5.65 -2.47 -19.14
CA GLU A 22 6.16 -1.15 -19.50
C GLU A 22 6.84 -0.49 -18.29
N ILE A 23 8.05 0.03 -18.48
CA ILE A 23 8.75 0.85 -17.48
C ILE A 23 8.94 2.24 -18.06
N THR A 24 8.36 3.25 -17.42
CA THR A 24 8.28 4.62 -17.92
C THR A 24 8.47 5.66 -16.81
N GLY A 25 8.34 6.94 -17.14
CA GLY A 25 8.37 8.05 -16.17
C GLY A 25 9.62 8.91 -16.26
N ASP A 26 9.58 10.09 -15.65
CA ASP A 26 10.69 11.05 -15.68
C ASP A 26 11.87 10.64 -14.78
N GLY A 27 11.68 9.64 -13.91
CA GLY A 27 12.70 9.06 -13.03
C GLY A 27 13.56 7.97 -13.66
N VAL A 28 13.33 7.61 -14.93
CA VAL A 28 14.18 6.69 -15.71
C VAL A 28 14.77 7.38 -16.95
N ALA A 29 15.93 6.93 -17.39
CA ALA A 29 16.61 7.47 -18.58
C ALA A 29 16.14 6.79 -19.87
N ASN A 30 15.87 5.48 -19.80
CA ASN A 30 15.51 4.64 -20.94
C ASN A 30 14.20 3.91 -20.64
N PRO A 31 13.05 4.44 -21.11
CA PRO A 31 11.80 3.69 -21.03
C PRO A 31 11.94 2.31 -21.68
N LEU A 32 11.35 1.28 -21.07
CA LEU A 32 11.42 -0.11 -21.53
C LEU A 32 10.03 -0.68 -21.78
N SER A 33 9.96 -1.58 -22.76
CA SER A 33 8.83 -2.48 -22.96
C SER A 33 9.40 -3.89 -23.03
N LEU A 34 9.06 -4.74 -22.08
CA LEU A 34 9.58 -6.10 -21.93
C LEU A 34 8.44 -7.11 -22.07
N THR A 35 8.67 -8.18 -22.82
CA THR A 35 7.77 -9.33 -22.86
C THR A 35 7.99 -10.23 -21.64
N LEU A 36 7.07 -11.16 -21.38
CA LEU A 36 7.30 -12.19 -20.36
C LEU A 36 8.54 -13.05 -20.66
N SER A 37 8.80 -13.35 -21.94
CA SER A 37 10.00 -14.08 -22.36
C SER A 37 11.27 -13.32 -22.02
N ASP A 38 11.30 -12.00 -22.24
CA ASP A 38 12.45 -11.17 -21.86
C ASP A 38 12.70 -11.27 -20.34
N LEU A 39 11.65 -11.21 -19.52
CA LEU A 39 11.76 -11.32 -18.06
C LEU A 39 12.22 -12.72 -17.60
N GLN A 40 11.83 -13.78 -18.32
CA GLN A 40 12.25 -15.16 -18.02
C GLN A 40 13.73 -15.40 -18.32
N GLU A 41 14.30 -14.70 -19.30
CA GLU A 41 15.71 -14.80 -19.67
C GLU A 41 16.64 -14.01 -18.72
N MET A 42 16.09 -13.10 -17.92
CA MET A 42 16.84 -12.35 -16.90
C MET A 42 17.26 -13.23 -15.71
N GLU A 43 18.25 -12.76 -14.93
CA GLU A 43 18.67 -13.42 -13.69
C GLU A 43 17.48 -13.55 -12.72
N GLN A 44 17.17 -14.80 -12.36
CA GLN A 44 16.08 -15.12 -11.46
C GLN A 44 16.57 -15.11 -10.00
N TYR A 45 15.84 -14.39 -9.15
CA TYR A 45 15.99 -14.41 -7.71
C TYR A 45 14.81 -15.14 -7.08
N GLN A 46 15.10 -16.08 -6.18
CA GLN A 46 14.09 -16.84 -5.45
C GLN A 46 14.29 -16.68 -3.95
N HIS A 47 13.21 -16.40 -3.22
CA HIS A 47 13.24 -16.39 -1.76
C HIS A 47 11.87 -16.64 -1.13
N VAL A 48 11.87 -16.93 0.17
CA VAL A 48 10.67 -16.91 1.02
C VAL A 48 10.51 -15.53 1.65
N TYR A 49 9.29 -15.00 1.69
CA TYR A 49 8.93 -13.70 2.26
C TYR A 49 7.92 -13.91 3.38
N SER A 50 8.12 -13.21 4.49
CA SER A 50 7.11 -13.07 5.54
C SER A 50 6.29 -11.82 5.25
N THR A 51 5.00 -11.88 5.53
CA THR A 51 4.13 -10.71 5.37
C THR A 51 2.91 -10.80 6.28
N ILE A 52 2.39 -9.65 6.71
CA ILE A 52 1.09 -9.52 7.37
C ILE A 52 0.14 -8.81 6.40
N ASN A 53 -1.10 -9.30 6.27
CA ASN A 53 -2.15 -8.62 5.50
C ASN A 53 -2.95 -7.62 6.34
N THR A 54 -3.92 -6.93 5.73
CA THR A 54 -4.72 -5.91 6.42
C THR A 54 -5.87 -6.48 7.26
N TRP A 55 -6.15 -7.79 7.14
CA TRP A 55 -6.94 -8.61 8.08
C TRP A 55 -5.98 -9.29 9.06
N PRO A 56 -5.20 -8.50 9.82
CA PRO A 56 -3.86 -8.79 10.35
C PRO A 56 -3.48 -10.28 10.43
N SER A 57 -3.24 -10.93 9.29
CA SER A 57 -2.93 -12.37 9.21
C SER A 57 -1.53 -12.57 8.69
N LYS A 58 -0.76 -13.40 9.39
CA LYS A 58 0.57 -13.82 8.97
C LYS A 58 0.47 -14.72 7.75
N LYS A 59 1.29 -14.43 6.75
CA LYS A 59 1.44 -15.21 5.53
C LYS A 59 2.91 -15.38 5.21
N LEU A 60 3.20 -16.49 4.56
CA LEU A 60 4.49 -16.78 3.97
C LEU A 60 4.28 -16.88 2.46
N TYR A 61 5.18 -16.29 1.71
CA TYR A 61 5.20 -16.42 0.25
C TYR A 61 6.53 -17.03 -0.14
N VAL A 62 6.53 -17.98 -1.06
CA VAL A 62 7.74 -18.32 -1.81
C VAL A 62 7.55 -17.77 -3.21
N ALA A 63 8.54 -17.04 -3.71
CA ALA A 63 8.44 -16.34 -4.98
C ALA A 63 9.78 -16.35 -5.72
N GLN A 64 9.69 -16.43 -7.05
CA GLN A 64 10.81 -16.36 -7.97
C GLN A 64 10.52 -15.35 -9.08
N GLY A 65 11.49 -14.48 -9.37
CA GLY A 65 11.40 -13.53 -10.47
C GLY A 65 12.59 -12.59 -10.51
N VAL A 66 12.43 -11.46 -11.19
CA VAL A 66 13.52 -10.52 -11.42
C VAL A 66 13.60 -9.50 -10.29
N LYS A 67 14.81 -9.21 -9.80
CA LYS A 67 15.02 -8.14 -8.80
C LYS A 67 14.60 -6.80 -9.39
N LEU A 68 13.79 -6.04 -8.63
CA LEU A 68 13.37 -4.71 -9.07
C LEU A 68 14.54 -3.75 -9.25
N LYS A 69 15.59 -3.89 -8.44
CA LYS A 69 16.81 -3.09 -8.57
C LYS A 69 17.47 -3.28 -9.94
N ASP A 70 17.51 -4.51 -10.44
CA ASP A 70 18.15 -4.84 -11.71
C ASP A 70 17.29 -4.38 -12.89
N LEU A 71 15.96 -4.56 -12.82
CA LEU A 71 15.01 -4.04 -13.81
C LEU A 71 15.08 -2.51 -13.94
N LEU A 72 15.09 -1.81 -12.82
CA LEU A 72 15.13 -0.34 -12.82
C LEU A 72 16.52 0.19 -13.19
N ALA A 73 17.59 -0.53 -12.86
CA ALA A 73 18.93 -0.21 -13.37
C ALA A 73 19.00 -0.34 -14.90
N LEU A 74 18.37 -1.36 -15.49
CA LEU A 74 18.27 -1.52 -16.94
C LEU A 74 17.53 -0.34 -17.60
N ALA A 75 16.48 0.17 -16.96
CA ALA A 75 15.78 1.37 -17.40
C ALA A 75 16.57 2.68 -17.16
N GLY A 76 17.73 2.61 -16.52
CA GLY A 76 18.53 3.78 -16.16
C GLY A 76 17.85 4.63 -15.08
N LEU A 77 17.53 4.03 -13.92
CA LEU A 77 17.00 4.73 -12.75
C LEU A 77 17.86 5.95 -12.39
N LYS A 78 17.24 7.13 -12.37
CA LYS A 78 17.93 8.39 -12.04
C LYS A 78 18.11 8.52 -10.53
N GLU A 79 19.19 9.16 -10.11
CA GLU A 79 19.50 9.38 -8.69
C GLU A 79 18.44 10.20 -7.94
N ASN A 80 17.76 11.10 -8.65
CA ASN A 80 16.69 11.95 -8.12
C ASN A 80 15.28 11.33 -8.21
N ALA A 81 15.16 10.07 -8.65
CA ALA A 81 13.89 9.35 -8.61
C ALA A 81 13.41 9.19 -7.15
N GLN A 82 12.12 9.44 -6.90
CA GLN A 82 11.55 9.44 -5.55
C GLN A 82 10.31 8.55 -5.39
N LEU A 83 9.51 8.35 -6.44
CA LEU A 83 8.30 7.53 -6.40
C LEU A 83 8.33 6.45 -7.49
N ILE A 84 7.70 5.32 -7.21
CA ILE A 84 7.46 4.23 -8.15
C ILE A 84 5.98 3.85 -8.05
N ILE A 85 5.27 3.93 -9.16
CA ILE A 85 3.87 3.54 -9.29
C ILE A 85 3.80 2.24 -10.07
N PHE A 86 3.28 1.20 -9.45
CA PHE A 86 2.98 -0.08 -10.09
C PHE A 86 1.50 -0.07 -10.48
N THR A 87 1.19 -0.44 -11.71
CA THR A 87 -0.19 -0.53 -12.22
C THR A 87 -0.45 -1.93 -12.73
N SER A 88 -1.50 -2.54 -12.21
CA SER A 88 -2.04 -3.83 -12.65
C SER A 88 -2.79 -3.67 -13.97
N SER A 89 -2.94 -4.76 -14.72
CA SER A 89 -3.72 -4.81 -15.97
C SER A 89 -5.21 -4.46 -15.78
N ASP A 90 -5.74 -4.59 -14.57
CA ASP A 90 -7.09 -4.14 -14.20
C ASP A 90 -7.18 -2.64 -13.86
N GLY A 91 -6.05 -1.92 -13.91
CA GLY A 91 -5.94 -0.50 -13.61
C GLY A 91 -5.72 -0.16 -12.13
N TYR A 92 -5.74 -1.14 -11.22
CA TYR A 92 -5.40 -0.87 -9.82
C TYR A 92 -3.91 -0.52 -9.69
N SER A 93 -3.59 0.42 -8.80
CA SER A 93 -2.21 0.89 -8.63
C SER A 93 -1.75 0.92 -7.19
N VAL A 94 -0.45 0.65 -6.99
CA VAL A 94 0.25 0.82 -5.71
C VAL A 94 1.41 1.78 -5.93
N THR A 95 1.52 2.80 -5.07
CA THR A 95 2.64 3.74 -5.08
C THR A 95 3.56 3.45 -3.90
N LEU A 96 4.87 3.44 -4.15
CA LEU A 96 5.93 3.30 -3.15
C LEU A 96 6.98 4.38 -3.34
N THR A 97 7.67 4.76 -2.27
CA THR A 97 8.86 5.61 -2.42
C THR A 97 10.06 4.77 -2.85
N VAL A 98 10.97 5.36 -3.62
CA VAL A 98 12.26 4.73 -3.97
C VAL A 98 13.04 4.39 -2.71
N LYS A 99 12.92 5.22 -1.66
CA LYS A 99 13.53 4.95 -0.36
C LYS A 99 12.98 3.65 0.25
N GLU A 100 11.66 3.55 0.42
CA GLU A 100 11.01 2.37 1.00
C GLU A 100 11.34 1.09 0.24
N LEU A 101 11.36 1.14 -1.09
CA LEU A 101 11.48 -0.05 -1.90
C LEU A 101 12.93 -0.46 -2.13
N LEU A 102 13.83 0.48 -2.45
CA LEU A 102 15.17 0.18 -2.95
C LEU A 102 16.32 0.59 -2.01
N LYS A 103 16.08 1.46 -1.02
CA LYS A 103 17.12 1.94 -0.10
C LYS A 103 16.99 1.34 1.30
N ASP A 104 15.77 1.24 1.80
CA ASP A 104 15.51 0.62 3.10
C ASP A 104 15.74 -0.89 3.01
N LYS A 105 16.39 -1.44 4.04
CA LYS A 105 16.58 -2.88 4.15
C LYS A 105 15.25 -3.58 4.41
N ARG A 106 15.07 -4.72 3.76
CA ARG A 106 13.87 -5.55 3.87
C ARG A 106 14.27 -6.97 4.19
N TYR A 107 13.45 -7.64 4.97
CA TYR A 107 13.78 -8.89 5.60
C TYR A 107 12.68 -9.94 5.43
N TYR A 108 13.12 -11.18 5.34
CA TYR A 108 12.35 -12.34 5.73
C TYR A 108 12.68 -12.66 7.18
N PHE A 109 11.66 -12.94 7.99
CA PHE A 109 11.80 -13.34 9.38
C PHE A 109 11.56 -14.85 9.52
N PRO A 110 12.59 -15.69 9.75
CA PRO A 110 12.43 -17.15 9.82
C PRO A 110 11.48 -17.61 10.94
N TYR A 111 11.43 -16.84 12.03
CA TYR A 111 10.61 -17.10 13.23
C TYR A 111 9.38 -16.20 13.32
N PHE A 112 8.91 -15.71 12.17
CA PHE A 112 7.73 -14.87 12.04
C PHE A 112 6.45 -15.48 12.63
N GLN A 113 6.32 -16.81 12.56
CA GLN A 113 5.17 -17.56 13.07
C GLN A 113 5.33 -18.05 14.52
N GLU A 114 6.40 -17.65 15.21
CA GLU A 114 6.53 -17.85 16.65
C GLU A 114 5.41 -17.07 17.38
N ASN A 115 5.01 -17.55 18.57
CA ASN A 115 3.88 -17.06 19.39
C ASN A 115 2.48 -17.24 18.78
N SER A 116 2.33 -17.09 17.46
CA SER A 116 1.10 -17.38 16.72
C SER A 116 1.39 -17.63 15.25
N VAL A 117 0.81 -18.70 14.71
CA VAL A 117 1.01 -19.13 13.31
C VAL A 117 0.35 -18.17 12.32
N ASN A 118 -0.84 -17.66 12.68
CA ASN A 118 -1.70 -16.90 11.75
C ASN A 118 -2.01 -15.48 12.25
N ASP A 119 -2.01 -15.22 13.55
CA ASP A 119 -2.39 -13.90 14.08
C ASP A 119 -1.24 -12.91 13.96
N GLY A 120 -1.40 -11.93 13.07
CA GLY A 120 -0.44 -10.86 12.83
C GLY A 120 -0.35 -9.84 13.97
N THR A 121 -1.38 -9.73 14.81
CA THR A 121 -1.37 -8.82 15.98
C THR A 121 -0.45 -9.32 17.10
N ILE A 122 -0.02 -10.58 17.01
CA ILE A 122 0.94 -11.21 17.91
C ILE A 122 2.28 -11.31 17.17
N PRO A 123 3.27 -10.43 17.44
CA PRO A 123 4.53 -10.45 16.73
C PRO A 123 5.27 -11.78 16.86
N GLY A 124 5.89 -12.22 15.76
CA GLY A 124 6.90 -13.26 15.79
C GLY A 124 8.25 -12.73 16.30
N SER A 125 9.30 -13.53 16.15
CA SER A 125 10.65 -13.12 16.56
C SER A 125 11.43 -12.48 15.40
N PRO A 126 12.11 -11.34 15.63
CA PRO A 126 12.96 -10.69 14.63
C PRO A 126 14.35 -11.34 14.49
N ARG A 127 14.67 -12.34 15.32
CA ARG A 127 15.99 -13.00 15.31
C ARG A 127 16.26 -13.67 13.97
N ASP A 128 17.55 -13.72 13.62
CA ASP A 128 18.04 -14.37 12.41
C ASP A 128 17.38 -13.84 11.12
N ALA A 129 16.96 -12.57 11.12
CA ALA A 129 16.36 -11.91 9.97
C ALA A 129 17.30 -11.99 8.76
N VAL A 130 16.76 -12.41 7.62
CA VAL A 130 17.50 -12.56 6.37
C VAL A 130 17.13 -11.40 5.45
N GLU A 131 18.12 -10.62 5.01
CA GLU A 131 17.88 -9.53 4.06
C GLU A 131 17.44 -10.10 2.70
N VAL A 132 16.33 -9.60 2.16
CA VAL A 132 15.72 -10.06 0.91
C VAL A 132 15.46 -8.89 -0.04
N GLN A 133 15.56 -9.15 -1.33
CA GLN A 133 15.33 -8.14 -2.36
C GLN A 133 13.86 -8.10 -2.78
N PRO A 134 13.29 -6.90 -3.05
CA PRO A 134 12.03 -6.79 -3.78
C PRO A 134 12.17 -7.35 -5.19
N ILE A 135 11.17 -8.11 -5.62
CA ILE A 135 11.13 -8.72 -6.95
C ILE A 135 9.81 -8.45 -7.66
N LEU A 136 9.87 -8.54 -8.98
CA LEU A 136 8.72 -8.80 -9.81
C LEU A 136 8.68 -10.30 -10.11
N ALA A 137 7.83 -11.02 -9.38
CA ALA A 137 7.74 -12.47 -9.41
C ALA A 137 7.01 -12.96 -10.68
N LEU A 138 7.65 -13.94 -11.33
CA LEU A 138 7.09 -14.73 -12.44
C LEU A 138 6.40 -15.99 -11.90
N LEU A 139 6.87 -16.52 -10.77
CA LEU A 139 6.30 -17.67 -10.09
C LEU A 139 6.13 -17.34 -8.60
N SER A 140 5.01 -17.75 -8.01
CA SER A 140 4.79 -17.57 -6.58
C SER A 140 3.82 -18.61 -5.99
N ALA A 141 3.90 -18.80 -4.68
CA ALA A 141 2.89 -19.50 -3.90
C ALA A 141 2.66 -18.77 -2.57
N GLU A 142 1.39 -18.47 -2.28
CA GLU A 142 0.95 -17.99 -0.97
C GLU A 142 0.83 -19.14 0.03
N SER A 143 1.08 -18.86 1.30
CA SER A 143 0.97 -19.80 2.42
C SER A 143 1.89 -21.02 2.29
N SER A 144 2.99 -20.90 1.54
CA SER A 144 4.00 -21.93 1.38
C SER A 144 5.42 -21.37 1.49
N LYS A 145 6.35 -22.25 1.85
CA LYS A 145 7.80 -22.03 1.76
C LYS A 145 8.45 -22.93 0.72
N ASN A 146 7.69 -23.84 0.10
CA ASN A 146 8.19 -24.88 -0.79
C ASN A 146 8.18 -24.35 -2.25
N PRO A 147 9.34 -24.19 -2.90
CA PRO A 147 9.41 -23.72 -4.28
C PRO A 147 8.59 -24.56 -5.27
N ALA A 148 8.36 -25.86 -4.99
CA ALA A 148 7.57 -26.73 -5.86
C ALA A 148 6.07 -26.37 -5.90
N ASP A 149 5.58 -25.56 -4.97
CA ASP A 149 4.18 -25.13 -4.95
C ASP A 149 3.95 -23.88 -5.82
N MET A 150 5.02 -23.23 -6.30
CA MET A 150 4.93 -22.00 -7.09
C MET A 150 4.31 -22.23 -8.47
N ASN A 151 3.52 -21.26 -8.90
CA ASN A 151 2.93 -21.19 -10.25
C ASN A 151 2.86 -19.73 -10.72
N ASP A 152 2.46 -19.54 -11.98
CA ASP A 152 2.40 -18.24 -12.67
C ASP A 152 1.03 -17.55 -12.59
N MET A 153 0.07 -18.08 -11.82
CA MET A 153 -1.32 -17.60 -11.79
C MET A 153 -1.46 -16.13 -11.38
N ASP A 154 -0.52 -15.62 -10.58
CA ASP A 154 -0.52 -14.24 -10.08
C ASP A 154 0.49 -13.33 -10.81
N ALA A 155 1.24 -13.86 -11.79
CA ALA A 155 2.31 -13.13 -12.47
C ALA A 155 1.75 -12.01 -13.38
N LEU A 156 2.39 -10.84 -13.45
CA LEU A 156 3.58 -10.39 -12.73
C LEU A 156 3.21 -9.87 -11.33
N LEU A 157 3.81 -10.43 -10.27
CA LEU A 157 3.48 -10.12 -8.87
C LEU A 157 4.61 -9.32 -8.20
N LEU A 158 4.29 -8.15 -7.65
CA LEU A 158 5.22 -7.47 -6.75
C LEU A 158 5.34 -8.23 -5.43
N VAL A 159 6.55 -8.58 -5.02
CA VAL A 159 6.83 -9.18 -3.71
C VAL A 159 7.99 -8.44 -3.05
N CYS A 160 7.85 -8.08 -1.78
CA CYS A 160 8.91 -7.44 -1.01
C CYS A 160 8.92 -7.89 0.46
N GLY A 161 10.10 -7.90 1.07
CA GLY A 161 10.25 -8.24 2.49
C GLY A 161 9.74 -7.13 3.41
N GLN A 162 9.64 -7.45 4.69
CA GLN A 162 9.24 -6.52 5.75
C GLN A 162 10.46 -5.75 6.29
N ARG A 163 10.31 -4.47 6.61
CA ARG A 163 11.30 -3.62 7.32
C ARG A 163 11.33 -3.92 8.82
N ALA A 164 10.19 -4.31 9.38
CA ALA A 164 10.03 -4.73 10.77
C ALA A 164 9.09 -5.94 10.88
N VAL A 165 9.27 -6.78 11.89
CA VAL A 165 8.51 -8.05 12.05
C VAL A 165 6.99 -7.86 12.12
N SER A 166 6.52 -6.70 12.56
CA SER A 166 5.10 -6.31 12.66
C SER A 166 4.57 -5.57 11.43
N GLU A 167 5.42 -5.20 10.46
CA GLU A 167 4.98 -4.44 9.29
C GLU A 167 3.98 -5.23 8.42
N GLN A 168 2.89 -4.56 8.02
CA GLN A 168 1.94 -5.10 7.05
C GLN A 168 2.35 -4.75 5.62
N THR A 169 2.90 -5.72 4.89
CA THR A 169 3.37 -5.53 3.50
C THR A 169 2.47 -6.19 2.45
N ASN A 170 1.53 -7.07 2.81
CA ASN A 170 0.82 -7.89 1.82
C ASN A 170 -0.07 -7.06 0.89
N SER A 171 -0.61 -5.93 1.37
CA SER A 171 -1.40 -5.02 0.54
C SER A 171 -0.60 -4.35 -0.59
N ILE A 172 0.74 -4.44 -0.53
CA ILE A 172 1.66 -3.96 -1.57
C ILE A 172 1.85 -5.03 -2.65
N PHE A 173 1.49 -6.30 -2.40
CA PHE A 173 1.74 -7.41 -3.32
C PHE A 173 0.77 -7.38 -4.50
N LEU A 174 1.01 -6.44 -5.41
CA LEU A 174 0.18 -6.18 -6.57
C LEU A 174 0.40 -7.25 -7.64
N LYS A 175 -0.69 -7.91 -8.03
CA LYS A 175 -0.74 -8.93 -9.08
C LYS A 175 -0.89 -8.29 -10.46
N TYR A 176 -0.57 -9.04 -11.50
CA TYR A 176 -0.83 -8.68 -12.90
C TYR A 176 -0.24 -7.33 -13.32
N ILE A 177 0.94 -6.98 -12.81
CA ILE A 177 1.59 -5.71 -13.12
C ILE A 177 1.87 -5.64 -14.62
N SER A 178 1.36 -4.58 -15.24
CA SER A 178 1.57 -4.26 -16.66
C SER A 178 2.41 -3.00 -16.86
N LYS A 179 2.45 -2.10 -15.86
CA LYS A 179 3.20 -0.84 -15.94
C LYS A 179 3.90 -0.49 -14.62
N ILE A 180 5.12 0.01 -14.74
CA ILE A 180 5.90 0.67 -13.69
C ILE A 180 6.20 2.10 -14.16
N GLU A 181 5.77 3.11 -13.41
CA GLU A 181 6.07 4.51 -13.67
C GLU A 181 6.95 5.06 -12.55
N VAL A 182 8.17 5.50 -12.89
CA VAL A 182 9.14 6.04 -11.94
C VAL A 182 9.14 7.55 -12.04
N LEU A 183 8.92 8.23 -10.91
CA LEU A 183 8.76 9.68 -10.87
C LEU A 183 9.85 10.37 -10.04
N THR A 184 10.22 11.59 -10.44
CA THR A 184 11.11 12.48 -9.66
C THR A 184 10.34 13.38 -8.67
N SER A 185 9.01 13.41 -8.78
CA SER A 185 8.14 14.20 -7.90
C SER A 185 8.31 13.81 -6.44
N LYS A 186 8.41 14.81 -5.56
CA LYS A 186 8.52 14.59 -4.12
C LYS A 186 7.29 13.81 -3.60
N PRO A 187 7.47 12.76 -2.79
CA PRO A 187 6.37 12.10 -2.10
C PRO A 187 5.61 13.09 -1.21
N SER A 188 4.27 12.99 -1.23
CA SER A 188 3.46 13.64 -0.20
C SER A 188 3.75 13.01 1.17
N LYS A 189 3.33 13.69 2.25
CA LYS A 189 3.45 13.20 3.61
C LYS A 189 2.14 12.55 4.07
N TRP A 190 2.22 11.56 4.97
CA TRP A 190 1.04 11.05 5.67
C TRP A 190 0.47 12.08 6.64
N ASP A 191 -0.86 12.06 6.81
CA ASP A 191 -1.54 12.79 7.88
C ASP A 191 -1.09 12.28 9.24
N ALA A 192 -0.93 13.20 10.17
CA ALA A 192 -0.61 12.85 11.55
C ALA A 192 -1.80 12.17 12.25
N PRO A 193 -1.53 11.22 13.17
CA PRO A 193 -2.58 10.59 13.96
C PRO A 193 -3.41 11.59 14.76
N ARG A 194 -4.67 11.24 14.98
CA ARG A 194 -5.63 11.98 15.81
C ARG A 194 -6.09 11.10 16.96
N ALA A 195 -6.41 11.72 18.09
CA ALA A 195 -7.06 11.04 19.20
C ALA A 195 -8.55 11.38 19.22
N ASN A 196 -9.40 10.43 19.62
CA ASN A 196 -10.82 10.64 19.82
C ASN A 196 -11.15 11.68 20.91
N ILE A 197 -10.22 11.89 21.85
CA ILE A 197 -10.29 12.86 22.95
C ILE A 197 -8.99 13.66 22.94
N GLY A 198 -9.09 14.99 23.03
CA GLY A 198 -7.91 15.86 23.11
C GLY A 198 -7.11 15.67 24.41
N SER A 199 -5.86 16.12 24.41
CA SER A 199 -5.01 16.08 25.61
C SER A 199 -5.61 16.87 26.78
N GLY A 200 -5.41 16.38 28.00
CA GLY A 200 -5.86 17.05 29.20
C GLY A 200 -6.21 16.09 30.33
N LYS A 201 -6.99 16.59 31.28
CA LYS A 201 -7.54 15.72 32.32
C LYS A 201 -8.67 14.88 31.75
N VAL A 202 -8.77 13.62 32.17
CA VAL A 202 -9.83 12.68 31.79
C VAL A 202 -10.29 11.87 33.01
N ALA A 203 -11.45 11.22 32.92
CA ALA A 203 -11.89 10.28 33.94
C ALA A 203 -10.92 9.08 33.97
N GLU A 204 -10.67 8.51 35.15
CA GLU A 204 -9.86 7.31 35.26
C GLU A 204 -10.53 6.13 34.52
N GLY A 205 -9.76 5.38 33.73
CA GLY A 205 -10.28 4.31 32.87
C GLY A 205 -10.76 4.76 31.49
N THR A 206 -10.63 6.06 31.15
CA THR A 206 -10.95 6.57 29.81
C THR A 206 -10.14 5.82 28.74
N LEU A 207 -10.82 5.38 27.67
CA LEU A 207 -10.21 4.71 26.53
C LEU A 207 -9.89 5.71 25.41
N ILE A 208 -8.59 5.91 25.17
CA ILE A 208 -8.10 6.75 24.07
C ILE A 208 -7.98 5.91 22.81
N GLU A 209 -8.67 6.33 21.77
CA GLU A 209 -8.61 5.73 20.44
C GLU A 209 -7.83 6.64 19.50
N LEU A 210 -6.88 6.07 18.75
CA LEU A 210 -6.15 6.77 17.72
C LEU A 210 -6.74 6.46 16.34
N SER A 211 -6.74 7.45 15.46
CA SER A 211 -7.23 7.32 14.10
C SER A 211 -6.41 8.15 13.12
N ASN A 212 -6.37 7.68 11.89
CA ASN A 212 -5.90 8.40 10.72
C ASN A 212 -7.05 8.71 9.77
N LYS A 213 -6.74 9.43 8.69
CA LYS A 213 -7.68 9.79 7.64
C LYS A 213 -8.40 8.58 7.04
N ARG A 214 -7.68 7.47 6.79
CA ARG A 214 -8.24 6.26 6.16
C ARG A 214 -8.34 5.08 7.10
N ASN A 215 -7.47 5.00 8.11
CA ASN A 215 -7.34 3.83 8.99
C ASN A 215 -7.17 2.50 8.25
N ASP A 216 -6.50 2.54 7.11
CA ASP A 216 -6.28 1.44 6.20
C ASP A 216 -4.80 1.05 6.16
N THR A 217 -4.04 1.43 5.13
CA THR A 217 -2.59 1.20 5.04
C THR A 217 -1.74 2.27 5.74
N ASP A 218 -2.38 3.38 6.14
CA ASP A 218 -1.86 4.43 7.01
C ASP A 218 -1.83 3.93 8.46
N LYS A 219 -0.77 3.20 8.82
CA LYS A 219 -0.64 2.59 10.15
C LYS A 219 -0.11 3.54 11.19
N ILE A 220 -0.73 3.54 12.37
CA ILE A 220 -0.36 4.36 13.52
C ILE A 220 0.59 3.56 14.39
N TYR A 221 1.82 4.04 14.52
CA TYR A 221 2.83 3.52 15.42
C TYR A 221 2.92 4.43 16.63
N TYR A 222 2.95 3.87 17.84
CA TYR A 222 2.90 4.68 19.06
C TYR A 222 3.81 4.18 20.18
N THR A 223 4.10 5.06 21.13
CA THR A 223 4.85 4.78 22.36
C THR A 223 4.20 5.48 23.54
N THR A 224 4.32 4.89 24.73
CA THR A 224 3.83 5.48 25.99
C THR A 224 4.91 5.73 27.03
N ASP A 225 6.17 5.42 26.68
CA ASP A 225 7.37 5.57 27.51
C ASP A 225 8.14 6.87 27.21
N GLY A 226 7.62 7.69 26.28
CA GLY A 226 8.25 8.94 25.86
C GLY A 226 9.27 8.81 24.72
N SER A 227 9.61 7.60 24.28
CA SER A 227 10.48 7.38 23.11
C SER A 227 9.79 7.82 21.81
N THR A 228 10.55 8.11 20.75
CA THR A 228 9.96 8.44 19.45
C THR A 228 9.46 7.16 18.77
N PRO A 229 8.19 7.07 18.35
CA PRO A 229 7.69 5.88 17.68
C PRO A 229 8.38 5.67 16.33
N THR A 230 8.60 4.41 15.99
CA THR A 230 9.20 3.98 14.72
C THR A 230 8.38 2.81 14.15
N ILE A 231 8.76 2.30 12.98
CA ILE A 231 8.16 1.11 12.40
C ILE A 231 8.28 -0.16 13.27
N ASN A 232 9.17 -0.16 14.28
CA ASN A 232 9.29 -1.25 15.25
C ASN A 232 8.38 -1.07 16.48
N SER A 233 7.73 0.09 16.62
CA SER A 233 6.82 0.35 17.72
C SER A 233 5.51 -0.43 17.55
N PRO A 234 4.71 -0.58 18.62
CA PRO A 234 3.37 -1.14 18.52
C PRO A 234 2.48 -0.39 17.52
N ILE A 235 1.70 -1.15 16.76
CA ILE A 235 0.69 -0.62 15.82
C ILE A 235 -0.65 -0.50 16.58
N PHE A 236 -1.34 0.62 16.42
CA PHE A 236 -2.68 0.83 16.96
C PHE A 236 -3.75 0.25 16.03
N ASN A 237 -3.83 0.70 14.78
CA ASN A 237 -4.89 0.32 13.84
C ASN A 237 -4.54 -0.91 12.99
N TRP A 238 -4.35 -2.07 13.62
CA TRP A 238 -3.96 -3.31 12.94
C TRP A 238 -4.92 -3.70 11.81
N SER A 239 -6.23 -3.69 12.07
CA SER A 239 -7.22 -4.01 11.04
C SER A 239 -7.51 -2.77 10.20
N ALA A 240 -7.36 -2.89 8.88
CA ALA A 240 -7.78 -1.83 7.96
C ALA A 240 -9.29 -1.58 8.05
N SER A 241 -9.71 -0.32 7.87
CA SER A 241 -11.08 0.16 7.98
C SER A 241 -12.06 -0.59 7.08
N ARG A 242 -11.64 -0.98 5.88
CA ARG A 242 -12.42 -1.81 4.96
C ARG A 242 -12.92 -3.15 5.55
N TRP A 243 -12.31 -3.62 6.63
CA TRP A 243 -12.68 -4.87 7.31
C TRP A 243 -13.53 -4.67 8.57
N TRP A 244 -13.72 -3.44 9.04
CA TRP A 244 -14.34 -3.18 10.35
C TRP A 244 -15.79 -3.65 10.43
N SER A 245 -16.57 -3.51 9.35
CA SER A 245 -17.96 -4.00 9.28
C SER A 245 -18.07 -5.52 9.45
N GLN A 246 -16.99 -6.25 9.20
CA GLN A 246 -16.91 -7.71 9.38
C GLN A 246 -16.36 -8.09 10.78
N ARG A 247 -16.09 -7.11 11.66
CA ARG A 247 -15.48 -7.29 12.99
C ARG A 247 -16.18 -6.49 14.11
N PRO A 248 -17.51 -6.43 14.19
CA PRO A 248 -18.20 -5.57 15.15
C PRO A 248 -17.80 -5.85 16.61
N ASP A 249 -17.54 -7.12 16.96
CA ASP A 249 -17.30 -7.54 18.35
C ASP A 249 -15.81 -7.68 18.71
N SER A 250 -14.90 -7.65 17.72
CA SER A 250 -13.46 -7.92 17.94
C SER A 250 -12.56 -6.74 17.59
N LEU A 251 -13.07 -5.69 16.95
CA LEU A 251 -12.25 -4.57 16.50
C LEU A 251 -11.50 -3.88 17.65
N ASN A 252 -12.17 -3.66 18.78
CA ASN A 252 -11.56 -3.01 19.94
C ASN A 252 -10.49 -3.89 20.60
N GLU A 253 -10.64 -5.22 20.54
CA GLU A 253 -9.62 -6.15 21.04
C GLU A 253 -8.37 -6.17 20.16
N ILE A 254 -8.55 -5.89 18.85
CA ILE A 254 -7.47 -5.83 17.86
C ILE A 254 -6.74 -4.50 17.94
N ASN A 255 -7.48 -3.38 17.97
CA ASN A 255 -6.89 -2.04 17.98
C ASN A 255 -6.46 -1.58 19.38
N LYS A 256 -6.90 -2.26 20.44
CA LYS A 256 -6.54 -2.06 21.86
C LYS A 256 -6.46 -0.58 22.26
N PRO A 257 -7.62 0.10 22.40
CA PRO A 257 -7.68 1.45 22.95
C PRO A 257 -6.84 1.61 24.22
N ILE A 258 -6.20 2.76 24.37
CA ILE A 258 -5.24 3.01 25.45
C ILE A 258 -6.00 3.51 26.68
N GLU A 259 -6.05 2.68 27.72
CA GLU A 259 -6.74 3.00 28.98
C GLU A 259 -5.91 3.91 29.89
N ILE A 260 -6.47 5.05 30.29
CA ILE A 260 -5.78 6.03 31.15
C ILE A 260 -6.01 5.72 32.63
N LYS A 261 -5.00 5.16 33.29
CA LYS A 261 -4.99 4.89 34.76
C LYS A 261 -4.02 5.77 35.55
N LYS A 262 -3.15 6.47 34.85
CA LYS A 262 -2.09 7.32 35.39
C LYS A 262 -1.74 8.38 34.37
N ASP A 263 -0.93 9.35 34.76
CA ASP A 263 -0.33 10.30 33.83
C ASP A 263 0.32 9.54 32.67
N THR A 264 -0.18 9.80 31.46
CA THR A 264 0.17 9.05 30.26
C THR A 264 0.51 10.02 29.16
N LEU A 265 1.69 9.83 28.56
CA LEU A 265 2.15 10.56 27.39
C LEU A 265 2.16 9.57 26.22
N ILE A 266 1.38 9.85 25.18
CA ILE A 266 1.29 9.04 23.97
C ILE A 266 1.98 9.80 22.84
N LYS A 267 3.06 9.27 22.29
CA LYS A 267 3.61 9.75 21.01
C LYS A 267 3.14 8.84 19.89
N ALA A 268 2.69 9.41 18.78
CA ALA A 268 2.19 8.65 17.65
C ALA A 268 2.69 9.21 16.31
N ILE A 269 2.90 8.33 15.34
CA ILE A 269 3.29 8.65 13.97
C ILE A 269 2.55 7.73 12.99
N THR A 270 2.21 8.25 11.82
CA THR A 270 1.68 7.46 10.71
C THR A 270 2.83 7.05 9.79
N ILE A 271 2.96 5.74 9.57
CA ILE A 271 3.90 5.14 8.63
C ILE A 271 3.10 4.22 7.72
N GLY A 272 3.29 4.34 6.41
CA GLY A 272 2.56 3.59 5.39
C GLY A 272 3.24 3.69 4.02
N PRO A 273 2.74 2.97 3.00
CA PRO A 273 3.39 2.91 1.69
C PRO A 273 3.25 4.21 0.86
N GLY A 274 4.30 4.60 0.16
CA GLY A 274 4.22 5.59 -0.93
C GLY A 274 4.24 7.06 -0.52
N LYS A 275 4.44 7.36 0.76
CA LYS A 275 4.47 8.72 1.30
C LYS A 275 5.54 8.84 2.39
N GLU A 276 6.02 10.06 2.61
CA GLU A 276 6.84 10.36 3.80
C GLU A 276 6.02 10.13 5.07
N ASP A 277 6.67 9.65 6.13
CA ASP A 277 6.07 9.47 7.45
C ASP A 277 5.46 10.79 7.95
N SER A 278 4.38 10.72 8.73
CA SER A 278 3.77 11.93 9.31
C SER A 278 4.70 12.62 10.31
N ASP A 279 4.31 13.83 10.76
CA ASP A 279 4.90 14.37 11.98
C ASP A 279 4.53 13.49 13.18
N VAL A 280 5.43 13.44 14.16
CA VAL A 280 5.16 12.83 15.46
C VAL A 280 4.27 13.78 16.24
N VAL A 281 3.09 13.30 16.65
CA VAL A 281 2.19 14.02 17.54
C VAL A 281 2.31 13.48 18.95
N THR A 282 2.04 14.34 19.93
CA THR A 282 2.07 13.99 21.35
C THR A 282 0.74 14.31 22.00
N PHE A 283 0.18 13.34 22.70
CA PHE A 283 -1.01 13.50 23.52
C PHE A 283 -0.66 13.27 25.00
N THR A 284 -1.13 14.12 25.89
CA THR A 284 -0.89 14.02 27.33
C THR A 284 -2.20 13.92 28.10
N TYR A 285 -2.29 12.93 28.98
CA TYR A 285 -3.48 12.66 29.77
C TYR A 285 -3.17 12.55 31.25
N GLN A 286 -4.05 13.12 32.07
CA GLN A 286 -4.01 13.03 33.54
C GLN A 286 -5.35 12.46 34.04
N PRO A 287 -5.37 11.35 34.79
CA PRO A 287 -6.62 10.88 35.39
C PRO A 287 -7.07 11.79 36.53
N GLY A 288 -8.36 11.78 36.84
CA GLY A 288 -8.91 12.43 38.04
C GLY A 288 -9.95 13.52 37.79
N LEU A 289 -10.54 13.59 36.58
CA LEU A 289 -11.83 14.26 36.44
C LEU A 289 -12.92 13.41 37.08
N LYS A 290 -13.82 14.07 37.82
CA LYS A 290 -15.06 13.46 38.27
C LYS A 290 -15.97 13.29 37.05
N ASP A 291 -16.78 12.23 37.03
CA ASP A 291 -17.64 11.90 35.88
C ASP A 291 -18.56 13.05 35.45
N GLU A 292 -18.95 13.93 36.38
CA GLU A 292 -19.79 15.11 36.13
C GLU A 292 -19.07 16.22 35.34
N ASP A 293 -17.73 16.22 35.36
CA ASP A 293 -16.85 17.20 34.70
C ASP A 293 -16.01 16.57 33.57
N ALA A 294 -16.23 15.28 33.25
CA ALA A 294 -15.48 14.57 32.23
C ALA A 294 -15.70 15.23 30.85
N PRO A 295 -14.65 15.45 30.04
CA PRO A 295 -14.83 15.94 28.69
C PRO A 295 -15.75 14.98 27.94
N VAL A 296 -16.95 15.46 27.63
CA VAL A 296 -17.87 14.81 26.70
C VAL A 296 -17.10 14.60 25.39
N LYS A 297 -17.29 13.43 24.75
CA LYS A 297 -16.96 13.16 23.34
C LYS A 297 -17.25 14.44 22.54
N SER A 298 -16.22 15.20 22.17
CA SER A 298 -16.35 16.64 21.92
C SER A 298 -17.47 16.96 20.94
N GLY A 299 -18.32 17.92 21.34
CA GLY A 299 -19.63 18.23 20.76
C GLY A 299 -19.59 18.81 19.35
N SER A 300 -20.80 19.02 18.81
CA SER A 300 -21.12 19.51 17.45
C SER A 300 -19.98 20.24 16.72
N PRO A 301 -19.70 19.89 15.45
CA PRO A 301 -18.62 20.52 14.69
C PRO A 301 -18.73 22.03 14.63
N SER A 302 -17.60 22.73 14.75
CA SER A 302 -17.48 24.19 14.60
C SER A 302 -17.14 24.64 13.17
N GLY A 303 -16.79 23.72 12.29
CA GLY A 303 -16.38 23.99 10.91
C GLY A 303 -16.22 22.72 10.08
N LEU A 304 -16.15 22.88 8.76
CA LEU A 304 -15.80 21.84 7.78
C LEU A 304 -14.65 22.39 6.93
N SER A 305 -13.59 21.62 6.77
CA SER A 305 -12.50 21.88 5.84
C SER A 305 -12.28 20.67 4.93
N LEU A 306 -11.62 20.85 3.80
CA LEU A 306 -11.08 19.73 3.02
C LEU A 306 -9.57 19.66 3.27
N ASP A 307 -9.05 18.44 3.28
CA ASP A 307 -7.61 18.16 3.39
C ASP A 307 -6.80 18.82 2.28
N GLU A 308 -7.37 18.94 1.09
CA GLU A 308 -6.78 19.65 -0.05
C GLU A 308 -7.62 20.86 -0.45
N LYS A 309 -6.95 21.97 -0.78
CA LYS A 309 -7.60 23.17 -1.34
C LYS A 309 -7.44 23.27 -2.86
N LEU A 310 -6.36 22.70 -3.39
CA LEU A 310 -6.04 22.68 -4.81
C LEU A 310 -5.28 21.39 -5.13
N VAL A 311 -5.77 20.62 -6.10
CA VAL A 311 -5.10 19.44 -6.62
C VAL A 311 -4.84 19.60 -8.12
N ASN A 312 -3.60 19.33 -8.54
CA ASN A 312 -3.22 19.32 -9.95
C ASN A 312 -3.02 17.87 -10.37
N LEU A 313 -3.92 17.36 -11.23
CA LEU A 313 -4.01 15.93 -11.52
C LEU A 313 -4.05 15.68 -13.03
N LYS A 314 -3.60 14.51 -13.45
CA LYS A 314 -3.72 14.07 -14.85
C LYS A 314 -5.10 13.46 -15.08
N ILE A 315 -5.57 13.47 -16.32
CA ILE A 315 -6.78 12.74 -16.73
C ILE A 315 -6.60 11.26 -16.37
N GLY A 316 -7.64 10.65 -15.79
CA GLY A 316 -7.64 9.28 -15.27
C GLY A 316 -7.10 9.12 -13.85
N SER A 317 -6.55 10.19 -13.24
CA SER A 317 -6.14 10.14 -11.83
C SER A 317 -7.36 10.05 -10.93
N VAL A 318 -7.24 9.26 -9.86
CA VAL A 318 -8.23 9.14 -8.80
C VAL A 318 -7.58 9.59 -7.49
N ILE A 319 -8.22 10.52 -6.80
CA ILE A 319 -7.83 11.00 -5.47
C ILE A 319 -9.04 10.91 -4.54
N GLU A 320 -8.80 10.86 -3.24
CA GLU A 320 -9.85 10.98 -2.23
C GLU A 320 -9.67 12.30 -1.48
N LEU A 321 -10.70 13.13 -1.49
CA LEU A 321 -10.81 14.29 -0.63
C LEU A 321 -11.52 13.88 0.65
N THR A 322 -10.95 14.22 1.80
CA THR A 322 -11.63 14.02 3.08
C THR A 322 -12.03 15.36 3.63
N ALA A 323 -13.32 15.46 3.95
CA ALA A 323 -13.78 16.58 4.71
C ALA A 323 -13.44 16.35 6.19
N ILE A 324 -12.83 17.34 6.83
CA ILE A 324 -12.44 17.36 8.23
C ILE A 324 -13.43 18.28 8.95
N LEU A 325 -14.19 17.71 9.87
CA LEU A 325 -15.01 18.48 10.80
C LEU A 325 -14.14 18.91 11.98
N ASP A 326 -14.26 20.16 12.43
CA ASP A 326 -13.44 20.71 13.51
C ASP A 326 -13.74 20.10 14.90
N SER A 327 -14.80 19.28 15.01
CA SER A 327 -14.97 18.35 16.13
C SER A 327 -14.26 17.03 15.84
N ASP A 328 -13.45 16.55 16.77
CA ASP A 328 -12.56 15.36 16.70
C ASP A 328 -13.25 13.99 16.45
N ASN A 329 -14.41 13.96 15.82
CA ASN A 329 -15.25 12.77 15.76
C ASN A 329 -15.93 12.62 14.39
N ASN A 330 -15.39 11.71 13.60
CA ASN A 330 -16.05 10.87 12.60
C ASN A 330 -16.81 11.57 11.45
N THR A 331 -16.17 11.65 10.29
CA THR A 331 -16.70 12.25 9.05
C THR A 331 -17.47 11.30 8.15
N GLU A 332 -17.80 10.08 8.59
CA GLU A 332 -18.62 9.17 7.77
C GLU A 332 -20.14 9.39 7.90
N GLN A 333 -20.62 10.28 8.77
CA GLN A 333 -22.06 10.52 8.92
C GLN A 333 -22.53 11.81 8.23
N GLY A 334 -22.85 11.68 6.93
CA GLY A 334 -23.81 12.57 6.26
C GLY A 334 -23.22 13.78 5.53
N LEU A 335 -22.14 13.61 4.77
CA LEU A 335 -21.69 14.63 3.82
C LEU A 335 -22.34 14.44 2.45
N ILE A 336 -22.64 15.55 1.79
CA ILE A 336 -23.10 15.64 0.41
C ILE A 336 -21.95 16.20 -0.41
N TRP A 337 -21.49 15.41 -1.39
CA TRP A 337 -20.43 15.79 -2.31
C TRP A 337 -21.01 16.24 -3.65
N SER A 338 -20.36 17.21 -4.28
CA SER A 338 -20.74 17.70 -5.61
C SER A 338 -19.54 18.22 -6.38
N SER A 339 -19.63 18.20 -7.71
CA SER A 339 -18.64 18.79 -8.62
C SER A 339 -19.29 19.90 -9.44
N SER A 340 -18.55 20.98 -9.67
CA SER A 340 -19.00 22.07 -10.54
C SER A 340 -19.00 21.71 -12.04
N ASP A 341 -18.17 20.74 -12.46
CA ASP A 341 -18.14 20.23 -13.84
C ASP A 341 -17.74 18.74 -13.85
N THR A 342 -18.73 17.86 -14.02
CA THR A 342 -18.55 16.40 -14.06
C THR A 342 -17.81 15.91 -15.30
N ARG A 343 -17.65 16.75 -16.34
CA ARG A 343 -16.82 16.42 -17.51
C ARG A 343 -15.33 16.59 -17.23
N VAL A 344 -14.97 17.35 -16.19
CA VAL A 344 -13.59 17.55 -15.74
C VAL A 344 -13.29 16.62 -14.57
N ALA A 345 -14.14 16.61 -13.54
CA ALA A 345 -13.97 15.73 -12.39
C ALA A 345 -15.32 15.29 -11.80
N THR A 346 -15.47 14.00 -11.53
CA THR A 346 -16.62 13.44 -10.79
C THR A 346 -16.22 13.15 -9.36
N VAL A 347 -17.15 13.26 -8.42
CA VAL A 347 -16.94 12.88 -7.01
C VAL A 347 -18.05 11.95 -6.55
N ASP A 348 -17.72 10.88 -5.82
CA ASP A 348 -18.69 9.97 -5.22
C ASP A 348 -19.14 10.42 -3.82
N ASN A 349 -20.02 9.65 -3.18
CA ASN A 349 -20.52 9.95 -1.84
C ASN A 349 -19.48 9.76 -0.72
N HIS A 350 -18.31 9.18 -1.02
CA HIS A 350 -17.21 8.99 -0.09
C HIS A 350 -16.07 10.00 -0.31
N GLY A 351 -16.20 10.92 -1.27
CA GLY A 351 -15.18 11.91 -1.58
C GLY A 351 -14.11 11.42 -2.57
N TRP A 352 -14.31 10.28 -3.25
CA TRP A 352 -13.44 9.84 -4.33
C TRP A 352 -13.67 10.69 -5.58
N VAL A 353 -12.66 11.46 -5.95
CA VAL A 353 -12.62 12.32 -7.11
C VAL A 353 -11.90 11.62 -8.25
N THR A 354 -12.59 11.40 -9.36
CA THR A 354 -12.01 10.89 -10.61
C THR A 354 -11.90 12.02 -11.61
N VAL A 355 -10.69 12.23 -12.15
CA VAL A 355 -10.47 13.22 -13.21
C VAL A 355 -10.84 12.61 -14.55
N VAL A 356 -11.88 13.17 -15.17
CA VAL A 356 -12.47 12.64 -16.41
C VAL A 356 -12.00 13.41 -17.65
N GLY A 357 -11.67 14.69 -17.51
CA GLY A 357 -11.32 15.55 -18.64
C GLY A 357 -10.46 16.74 -18.27
N GLN A 358 -9.91 17.42 -19.28
CA GLN A 358 -9.09 18.61 -19.10
C GLN A 358 -9.95 19.81 -18.66
N GLY A 359 -9.44 20.60 -17.71
CA GLY A 359 -10.10 21.83 -17.25
C GLY A 359 -10.01 22.01 -15.74
N MET A 360 -10.84 22.90 -15.20
CA MET A 360 -10.95 23.12 -13.75
C MET A 360 -12.34 22.76 -13.26
N ALA A 361 -12.42 22.03 -12.15
CA ALA A 361 -13.66 21.75 -11.44
C ALA A 361 -13.49 22.00 -9.94
N THR A 362 -14.50 22.57 -9.29
CA THR A 362 -14.53 22.72 -7.84
C THR A 362 -15.34 21.57 -7.25
N ILE A 363 -14.71 20.77 -6.41
CA ILE A 363 -15.36 19.74 -5.62
C ILE A 363 -15.78 20.35 -4.29
N THR A 364 -17.05 20.16 -3.90
CA THR A 364 -17.64 20.74 -2.70
C THR A 364 -18.17 19.63 -1.80
N ALA A 365 -17.78 19.65 -0.53
CA ALA A 365 -18.39 18.85 0.54
C ALA A 365 -19.28 19.74 1.41
N LYS A 366 -20.46 19.25 1.74
CA LYS A 366 -21.44 19.95 2.58
C LYS A 366 -22.04 19.00 3.61
N THR A 367 -22.22 19.45 4.85
CA THR A 367 -22.96 18.64 5.84
C THR A 367 -24.43 18.49 5.44
N LYS A 368 -25.07 17.37 5.78
CA LYS A 368 -26.49 17.11 5.44
C LYS A 368 -27.46 18.16 6.00
N ASP A 369 -27.13 18.72 7.16
CA ASP A 369 -27.86 19.85 7.77
C ASP A 369 -27.55 21.21 7.11
N GLY A 370 -26.58 21.23 6.19
CA GLY A 370 -26.15 22.38 5.41
C GLY A 370 -25.39 23.45 6.17
N ARG A 371 -25.03 23.22 7.44
CA ARG A 371 -24.36 24.21 8.30
C ARG A 371 -22.93 24.49 7.89
N PHE A 372 -22.23 23.52 7.32
CA PHE A 372 -20.82 23.67 6.93
C PHE A 372 -20.58 23.27 5.49
N THR A 373 -19.65 23.96 4.83
CA THR A 373 -19.27 23.74 3.43
C THR A 373 -17.77 23.94 3.28
N ALA A 374 -17.12 23.06 2.52
CA ALA A 374 -15.72 23.14 2.17
C ALA A 374 -15.52 22.78 0.70
N SER A 375 -14.47 23.31 0.07
CA SER A 375 -14.24 23.15 -1.37
C SER A 375 -12.78 22.96 -1.72
N CYS A 376 -12.52 22.15 -2.75
CA CYS A 376 -11.21 21.90 -3.35
C CYS A 376 -11.29 22.17 -4.85
N MET A 377 -10.29 22.86 -5.39
CA MET A 377 -10.17 23.08 -6.82
C MET A 377 -9.34 21.95 -7.45
N VAL A 378 -9.92 21.24 -8.42
CA VAL A 378 -9.24 20.25 -9.25
C VAL A 378 -8.83 20.94 -10.55
N ASN A 379 -7.54 20.94 -10.84
CA ASN A 379 -6.99 21.41 -12.11
C ASN A 379 -6.42 20.23 -12.89
N ALA A 380 -7.07 19.90 -14.01
CA ALA A 380 -6.73 18.79 -14.87
C ALA A 380 -6.00 19.29 -16.12
N SER A 381 -4.70 19.04 -16.21
CA SER A 381 -3.90 19.30 -17.41
C SER A 381 -3.87 18.07 -18.32
N ALA A 382 -4.03 18.27 -19.63
CA ALA A 382 -3.74 17.23 -20.59
C ALA A 382 -2.24 16.90 -20.50
N GLY A 383 -1.91 15.68 -20.10
CA GLY A 383 -0.54 15.17 -20.19
C GLY A 383 -0.16 15.03 -21.65
N VAL A 384 0.36 16.10 -22.24
CA VAL A 384 1.05 16.07 -23.52
C VAL A 384 2.51 16.37 -23.23
N SER A 385 3.38 15.43 -23.57
CA SER A 385 4.81 15.66 -23.74
C SER A 385 4.98 16.90 -24.61
N SER A 386 5.31 18.04 -24.00
CA SER A 386 5.49 19.28 -24.74
C SER A 386 6.94 19.33 -25.23
N PRO A 387 7.20 19.34 -26.56
CA PRO A 387 8.46 19.86 -27.06
C PRO A 387 8.49 21.36 -26.76
N SER A 388 9.55 21.81 -26.09
CA SER A 388 9.78 23.22 -25.78
C SER A 388 9.76 24.07 -27.06
N LEU A 389 8.87 25.06 -27.12
CA LEU A 389 8.96 26.20 -28.03
C LEU A 389 9.40 27.46 -27.24
N PRO A 390 10.26 28.31 -27.84
CA PRO A 390 11.04 29.33 -27.14
C PRO A 390 10.20 30.55 -26.71
N PRO A 391 10.68 31.34 -25.74
CA PRO A 391 9.92 32.47 -25.20
C PRO A 391 9.76 33.60 -26.22
N GLN A 392 8.52 34.01 -26.49
CA GLN A 392 8.23 35.27 -27.18
C GLN A 392 8.41 36.44 -26.22
N SER A 393 9.36 37.30 -26.59
CA SER A 393 9.58 38.64 -26.09
C SER A 393 8.38 39.55 -26.36
N SER A 394 7.95 40.29 -25.34
CA SER A 394 7.08 41.46 -25.49
C SER A 394 7.95 42.68 -25.84
N SER A 395 7.55 43.41 -26.86
CA SER A 395 8.14 44.69 -27.26
C SER A 395 7.28 45.85 -26.80
N SER A 396 7.91 46.89 -26.26
CA SER A 396 7.42 48.27 -26.20
C SER A 396 8.62 49.21 -25.95
N GLU A 397 9.10 49.87 -27.00
CA GLU A 397 9.95 51.08 -26.98
C GLU A 397 9.08 52.30 -26.54
N SER A 398 9.53 53.48 -26.09
CA SER A 398 10.81 54.21 -26.18
C SER A 398 10.73 55.46 -25.26
N GLN A 399 11.86 56.00 -24.79
CA GLN A 399 12.29 57.41 -24.96
C GLN A 399 13.59 57.73 -24.15
N VAL A 400 14.67 58.01 -24.91
CA VAL A 400 15.67 59.12 -24.82
C VAL A 400 16.40 59.37 -23.47
N GLY A 401 17.73 59.45 -23.37
CA GLY A 401 18.82 59.40 -24.35
C GLY A 401 20.24 59.58 -23.72
N THR A 402 21.27 59.31 -24.54
CA THR A 402 22.69 59.81 -24.53
C THR A 402 23.57 59.58 -23.27
N GLN A 403 24.84 59.14 -23.30
CA GLN A 403 25.89 59.19 -24.33
C GLN A 403 27.11 58.29 -23.95
N GLN A 404 27.77 57.75 -24.98
CA GLN A 404 29.21 57.41 -25.14
C GLN A 404 29.80 56.05 -24.65
N ASN A 405 30.70 55.56 -25.52
CA ASN A 405 31.39 54.27 -25.73
C ASN A 405 32.91 54.58 -25.83
N PRO A 406 33.90 53.65 -26.01
CA PRO A 406 34.01 52.19 -25.82
C PRO A 406 35.16 51.83 -24.83
N GLU A 407 35.45 50.53 -24.58
CA GLU A 407 36.64 49.83 -25.15
C GLU A 407 37.12 48.56 -24.41
N VAL A 408 37.50 47.56 -25.22
CA VAL A 408 38.46 46.44 -25.05
C VAL A 408 38.14 45.24 -24.13
N LEU A 409 37.95 44.07 -24.77
CA LEU A 409 38.35 42.75 -24.28
C LEU A 409 39.85 42.52 -24.55
N PRO A 410 40.56 41.80 -23.68
CA PRO A 410 41.12 40.53 -24.17
C PRO A 410 41.00 39.37 -23.18
N ALA A 411 40.98 38.16 -23.75
CA ALA A 411 41.18 36.87 -23.08
C ALA A 411 42.69 36.54 -22.95
N PRO A 412 43.08 35.29 -22.64
CA PRO A 412 43.34 34.73 -21.31
C PRO A 412 44.85 34.47 -21.07
N GLN A 413 45.26 34.23 -19.82
CA GLN A 413 46.59 33.66 -19.52
C GLN A 413 46.55 32.58 -18.44
N ASP A 414 47.46 31.62 -18.65
CA ASP A 414 47.54 30.26 -18.14
C ASP A 414 48.01 30.08 -16.68
N ASP A 415 47.66 28.89 -16.17
CA ASP A 415 48.19 28.04 -15.08
C ASP A 415 49.71 28.17 -14.81
N PRO A 416 50.30 27.77 -13.64
CA PRO A 416 50.08 26.46 -12.99
C PRO A 416 50.13 26.43 -11.45
N LEU A 417 49.56 25.39 -10.81
CA LEU A 417 50.24 24.61 -9.75
C LEU A 417 49.45 23.33 -9.39
N TYR A 418 49.93 22.22 -9.93
CA TYR A 418 49.62 20.84 -9.57
C TYR A 418 50.81 20.27 -8.77
N GLN A 419 50.56 19.54 -7.68
CA GLN A 419 50.86 18.09 -7.55
C GLN A 419 50.59 17.58 -6.11
N PRO A 420 50.30 16.27 -5.94
CA PRO A 420 49.72 15.62 -4.76
C PRO A 420 50.72 14.69 -4.03
N GLU A 421 50.27 13.98 -2.97
CA GLU A 421 50.68 12.61 -2.53
C GLU A 421 50.15 12.36 -1.10
N LYS A 422 49.74 11.17 -0.63
CA LYS A 422 50.35 9.83 -0.81
C LYS A 422 49.40 8.72 -0.33
N GLU A 423 49.28 7.64 -1.11
CA GLU A 423 48.91 6.30 -0.64
C GLU A 423 50.12 5.63 0.05
N ARG A 424 49.84 4.70 0.96
CA ARG A 424 50.81 3.66 1.34
C ARG A 424 50.08 2.34 1.56
N THR A 425 50.50 1.31 0.82
CA THR A 425 50.01 -0.07 0.88
C THR A 425 51.08 -1.02 1.43
N VAL A 426 50.57 -2.05 2.13
CA VAL A 426 51.06 -3.42 2.48
C VAL A 426 52.35 -3.65 3.29
N ALA A 427 52.22 -4.44 4.38
CA ALA A 427 52.87 -5.76 4.52
C ALA A 427 52.27 -6.58 5.69
N SER A 428 52.11 -7.88 5.41
CA SER A 428 51.69 -9.03 6.24
C SER A 428 52.63 -9.40 7.40
N VAL A 429 52.17 -10.14 8.43
CA VAL A 429 52.73 -11.43 8.94
C VAL A 429 51.81 -12.07 10.03
N ALA A 430 51.54 -13.37 9.84
CA ALA A 430 51.28 -14.51 10.74
C ALA A 430 50.34 -14.49 11.97
N SER A 431 49.39 -15.45 11.91
CA SER A 431 48.93 -16.41 12.93
C SER A 431 49.58 -16.39 14.33
N SER A 432 48.75 -16.22 15.35
CA SER A 432 48.82 -16.96 16.61
C SER A 432 47.45 -17.05 17.27
N SER A 433 47.10 -18.25 17.70
CA SER A 433 46.05 -18.57 18.66
C SER A 433 46.14 -17.70 19.92
N ASP A 434 45.02 -17.23 20.43
CA ASP A 434 44.66 -17.39 21.85
C ASP A 434 43.27 -16.81 22.12
N THR A 435 42.40 -17.68 22.65
CA THR A 435 41.13 -17.33 23.28
C THR A 435 41.40 -16.61 24.61
N PRO A 436 40.64 -15.56 24.94
CA PRO A 436 40.07 -15.53 26.29
C PRO A 436 38.57 -15.20 26.31
N GLU A 437 37.93 -15.74 27.34
CA GLU A 437 36.52 -15.66 27.71
C GLU A 437 35.90 -14.24 27.67
N PRO A 438 34.57 -14.14 27.45
CA PRO A 438 33.86 -12.88 27.51
C PRO A 438 33.68 -12.41 28.96
N PRO A 439 33.65 -11.08 29.21
CA PRO A 439 33.38 -10.57 30.54
C PRO A 439 31.90 -10.76 30.90
N THR A 440 31.71 -11.34 32.08
CA THR A 440 30.44 -11.45 32.80
C THR A 440 29.89 -10.05 33.10
N ALA A 441 28.79 -9.69 32.46
CA ALA A 441 27.95 -8.56 32.88
C ALA A 441 26.70 -9.10 33.57
N SER A 442 26.73 -9.11 34.90
CA SER A 442 25.55 -9.18 35.73
C SER A 442 25.00 -7.77 35.92
N THR A 443 23.74 -7.53 35.54
CA THR A 443 22.63 -7.07 36.41
C THR A 443 21.46 -6.51 35.59
N THR A 444 20.31 -7.16 35.79
CA THR A 444 18.95 -6.60 35.92
C THR A 444 18.40 -5.68 34.83
N ASP A 445 17.50 -6.22 34.01
CA ASP A 445 16.32 -5.51 33.49
C ASP A 445 15.13 -6.48 33.41
N ASP A 446 14.53 -6.72 34.57
CA ASP A 446 13.20 -7.33 34.73
C ASP A 446 12.13 -6.23 34.61
N LYS A 447 11.47 -6.12 33.45
CA LYS A 447 10.00 -5.92 33.34
C LYS A 447 9.52 -5.75 31.90
N TRP A 448 9.22 -6.88 31.26
CA TRP A 448 8.14 -6.97 30.29
C TRP A 448 7.35 -8.26 30.57
N GLU A 449 6.53 -8.23 31.62
CA GLU A 449 5.55 -9.29 31.85
C GLU A 449 4.36 -9.08 30.91
N TYR A 450 4.31 -9.87 29.85
CA TYR A 450 3.07 -10.16 29.17
C TYR A 450 2.17 -10.95 30.13
N LEU A 451 1.16 -10.29 30.71
CA LEU A 451 0.11 -10.98 31.45
C LEU A 451 -0.83 -11.68 30.45
N ALA A 452 -0.38 -12.83 29.93
CA ALA A 452 -1.26 -13.87 29.43
C ALA A 452 -1.03 -15.11 30.31
N LYS A 453 -1.96 -15.34 31.24
CA LYS A 453 -1.95 -16.56 32.06
C LYS A 453 -2.14 -17.77 31.15
N LYS A 454 -1.22 -18.73 31.27
CA LYS A 454 -1.36 -20.10 30.78
C LYS A 454 -2.42 -20.77 31.66
N ASP A 455 -3.57 -21.11 31.09
CA ASP A 455 -4.35 -22.34 31.36
C ASP A 455 -5.77 -22.28 30.76
N LYS A 456 -5.96 -23.04 29.66
CA LYS A 456 -7.00 -24.05 29.42
C LYS A 456 -7.07 -24.37 27.92
N THR A 457 -6.14 -25.22 27.48
CA THR A 457 -6.32 -26.02 26.27
C THR A 457 -7.34 -27.12 26.55
N ALA A 458 -8.57 -26.95 26.05
CA ALA A 458 -9.49 -28.03 25.71
C ALA A 458 -10.57 -27.47 24.77
N GLY A 459 -10.48 -27.80 23.49
CA GLY A 459 -11.44 -27.34 22.47
C GLY A 459 -10.98 -27.62 21.05
N LEU A 460 -10.44 -28.81 20.81
CA LEU A 460 -10.24 -29.31 19.44
C LEU A 460 -11.61 -29.69 18.88
N TYR A 461 -12.10 -28.95 17.89
CA TYR A 461 -13.12 -29.45 16.98
C TYR A 461 -12.45 -30.47 16.05
N THR A 462 -12.46 -31.74 16.46
CA THR A 462 -12.32 -32.83 15.51
C THR A 462 -13.69 -33.08 14.90
N THR A 463 -13.81 -32.84 13.61
CA THR A 463 -14.87 -33.41 12.78
C THR A 463 -14.74 -34.92 12.83
N ASN A 464 -15.74 -35.62 13.38
CA ASN A 464 -16.10 -36.97 12.94
C ASN A 464 -17.55 -37.29 13.31
N ILE A 465 -18.35 -37.38 12.26
CA ILE A 465 -19.50 -38.25 11.99
C ILE A 465 -19.99 -39.10 13.19
N ALA A 466 -21.22 -38.84 13.60
CA ALA A 466 -21.98 -39.73 14.46
C ALA A 466 -22.69 -40.81 13.62
N VAL A 467 -22.33 -42.08 13.83
CA VAL A 467 -23.23 -43.23 13.59
C VAL A 467 -23.03 -44.21 14.74
N GLN A 468 -24.12 -44.57 15.42
CA GLN A 468 -24.21 -45.55 16.52
C GLN A 468 -24.21 -47.00 15.99
N PRO A 469 -23.91 -48.02 16.83
CA PRO A 469 -23.38 -49.31 16.39
C PRO A 469 -24.43 -50.44 16.31
N GLN A 470 -24.24 -51.37 15.37
CA GLN A 470 -24.64 -52.78 15.48
C GLN A 470 -23.63 -53.68 14.73
N GLU A 471 -23.15 -54.73 15.40
CA GLU A 471 -22.34 -55.86 14.88
C GLU A 471 -23.22 -56.92 14.17
N PRO A 472 -22.67 -58.01 13.56
CA PRO A 472 -21.34 -58.25 12.99
C PRO A 472 -21.38 -58.94 11.59
N GLY A 473 -20.27 -58.89 10.85
CA GLY A 473 -19.93 -59.87 9.81
C GLY A 473 -19.75 -59.32 8.39
N GLY A 474 -18.60 -59.63 7.77
CA GLY A 474 -18.42 -59.45 6.32
C GLY A 474 -17.01 -59.06 5.89
N GLN A 475 -16.23 -60.08 5.53
CA GLN A 475 -15.08 -60.14 4.61
C GLN A 475 -14.41 -58.86 4.09
N ILE A 476 -13.08 -58.84 4.26
CA ILE A 476 -12.12 -57.94 3.60
C ILE A 476 -12.09 -58.26 2.09
N TYR A 477 -12.30 -57.25 1.25
CA TYR A 477 -11.92 -57.28 -0.16
C TYR A 477 -10.98 -56.11 -0.45
N GLU A 478 -9.74 -56.44 -0.81
CA GLU A 478 -8.79 -55.50 -1.40
C GLU A 478 -9.15 -55.36 -2.90
N LEU A 479 -9.59 -54.17 -3.31
CA LEU A 479 -9.93 -53.87 -4.70
C LEU A 479 -8.98 -52.80 -5.22
N LYS A 480 -7.96 -53.25 -5.94
CA LYS A 480 -7.11 -52.42 -6.78
C LYS A 480 -7.90 -52.05 -8.03
N VAL A 481 -8.08 -50.76 -8.30
CA VAL A 481 -8.60 -50.28 -9.59
C VAL A 481 -7.73 -49.13 -10.08
N ASP A 482 -6.89 -49.45 -11.08
CA ASP A 482 -6.36 -48.48 -12.02
C ASP A 482 -7.45 -48.17 -13.05
N THR A 483 -7.99 -46.94 -13.05
CA THR A 483 -8.68 -46.37 -14.22
C THR A 483 -8.56 -44.84 -14.27
N ALA A 484 -7.63 -44.38 -15.10
CA ALA A 484 -7.61 -43.23 -16.01
C ALA A 484 -8.62 -42.06 -15.85
N ALA A 485 -8.07 -40.86 -15.60
CA ALA A 485 -8.14 -39.60 -16.37
C ALA A 485 -9.45 -39.11 -17.06
N LEU A 486 -10.65 -39.63 -16.79
CA LEU A 486 -11.88 -39.20 -17.47
C LEU A 486 -12.95 -38.52 -16.58
N GLN A 487 -12.70 -38.32 -15.28
CA GLN A 487 -13.67 -37.63 -14.39
C GLN A 487 -13.49 -36.10 -14.30
N LEU A 488 -12.32 -35.54 -14.61
CA LEU A 488 -12.04 -34.11 -14.37
C LEU A 488 -12.64 -33.15 -15.43
N GLN A 489 -12.89 -33.62 -16.66
CA GLN A 489 -13.50 -32.78 -17.71
C GLN A 489 -15.02 -32.65 -17.58
N MET A 490 -15.69 -33.60 -16.93
CA MET A 490 -17.15 -33.56 -16.75
C MET A 490 -17.55 -32.64 -15.59
N GLU A 491 -16.77 -32.63 -14.51
CA GLU A 491 -17.00 -31.73 -13.37
C GLU A 491 -16.77 -30.26 -13.74
N THR A 492 -15.70 -29.94 -14.48
CA THR A 492 -15.39 -28.57 -14.91
C THR A 492 -16.49 -27.97 -15.79
N LYS A 493 -17.09 -28.74 -16.71
CA LYS A 493 -18.22 -28.24 -17.53
C LYS A 493 -19.47 -27.96 -16.70
N ILE A 494 -19.74 -28.76 -15.67
CA ILE A 494 -20.90 -28.56 -14.80
C ILE A 494 -20.71 -27.30 -13.95
N TRP A 495 -19.52 -27.09 -13.38
CA TRP A 495 -19.19 -25.87 -12.64
C TRP A 495 -19.30 -24.61 -13.50
N SER A 496 -18.83 -24.64 -14.75
CA SER A 496 -18.97 -23.51 -15.68
C SER A 496 -20.43 -23.16 -15.98
N ILE A 497 -21.32 -24.16 -16.07
CA ILE A 497 -22.76 -23.94 -16.27
C ILE A 497 -23.39 -23.32 -15.01
N TYR A 498 -23.04 -23.79 -13.81
CA TYR A 498 -23.54 -23.20 -12.57
C TYR A 498 -23.08 -21.75 -12.38
N ILE A 499 -21.81 -21.45 -12.68
CA ILE A 499 -21.27 -20.09 -12.62
C ILE A 499 -22.00 -19.18 -13.61
N LEU A 500 -22.24 -19.64 -14.84
CA LEU A 500 -22.99 -18.87 -15.83
C LEU A 500 -24.43 -18.61 -15.39
N LEU A 501 -25.11 -19.59 -14.77
CA LEU A 501 -26.46 -19.44 -14.24
C LEU A 501 -26.50 -18.45 -13.06
N VAL A 502 -25.49 -18.45 -12.19
CA VAL A 502 -25.36 -17.46 -11.11
C VAL A 502 -25.16 -16.05 -11.68
N TYR A 503 -24.26 -15.86 -12.64
CA TYR A 503 -24.08 -14.55 -13.28
C TYR A 503 -25.34 -14.09 -14.02
N LEU A 504 -26.04 -14.99 -14.71
CA LEU A 504 -27.30 -14.65 -15.39
C LEU A 504 -28.39 -14.24 -14.40
N SER A 505 -28.50 -14.94 -13.26
CA SER A 505 -29.43 -14.56 -12.20
C SER A 505 -29.09 -13.20 -11.57
N LEU A 506 -27.82 -12.94 -11.26
CA LEU A 506 -27.37 -11.65 -10.73
C LEU A 506 -27.62 -10.51 -11.73
N PHE A 507 -27.41 -10.76 -13.03
CA PHE A 507 -27.71 -9.79 -14.08
C PHE A 507 -29.21 -9.50 -14.20
N ILE A 508 -30.05 -10.54 -14.14
CA ILE A 508 -31.52 -10.39 -14.18
C ILE A 508 -32.02 -9.65 -12.93
N PHE A 509 -31.54 -10.02 -11.73
CA PHE A 509 -31.92 -9.33 -10.48
C PHE A 509 -31.43 -7.88 -10.45
N GLY A 510 -30.21 -7.61 -10.92
CA GLY A 510 -29.68 -6.25 -11.05
C GLY A 510 -30.47 -5.40 -12.04
N ALA A 511 -30.81 -5.95 -13.21
CA ALA A 511 -31.62 -5.27 -14.21
C ALA A 511 -33.06 -5.01 -13.73
N ILE A 512 -33.66 -5.94 -12.99
CA ILE A 512 -34.99 -5.77 -12.39
C ILE A 512 -34.96 -4.66 -11.34
N ASN A 513 -33.96 -4.63 -10.44
CA ASN A 513 -33.85 -3.56 -9.44
C ASN A 513 -33.66 -2.19 -10.09
N LYS A 514 -32.84 -2.11 -11.13
CA LYS A 514 -32.60 -0.86 -11.88
C LYS A 514 -33.86 -0.40 -12.65
N TYR A 515 -34.66 -1.34 -13.14
CA TYR A 515 -35.96 -1.04 -13.78
C TYR A 515 -37.02 -0.57 -12.76
N ILE A 516 -37.02 -1.14 -11.54
CA ILE A 516 -37.89 -0.70 -10.44
C ILE A 516 -37.51 0.72 -9.98
N GLU A 517 -36.22 1.06 -9.92
CA GLU A 517 -35.78 2.42 -9.61
C GLU A 517 -36.14 3.41 -10.72
N TYR A 518 -35.91 3.06 -11.99
CA TYR A 518 -36.29 3.89 -13.13
C TYR A 518 -37.80 4.18 -13.20
N THR A 519 -38.64 3.18 -12.92
CA THR A 519 -40.11 3.35 -12.92
C THR A 519 -40.61 4.20 -11.75
N LYS A 520 -39.87 4.27 -10.63
CA LYS A 520 -40.17 5.19 -9.51
C LYS A 520 -39.78 6.63 -9.82
N GLU A 521 -38.71 6.86 -10.59
CA GLU A 521 -38.31 8.21 -11.01
C GLU A 521 -39.20 8.79 -12.11
N VAL A 522 -39.74 7.96 -13.01
CA VAL A 522 -40.58 8.42 -14.13
C VAL A 522 -42.04 8.63 -13.73
N ALA A 523 -42.50 8.04 -12.62
CA ALA A 523 -43.88 8.16 -12.14
C ALA A 523 -44.06 9.11 -10.94
N GLY A 524 -43.02 9.87 -10.56
CA GLY A 524 -42.99 10.81 -9.43
C GLY A 524 -43.06 12.27 -9.86
#